data_AF-A0A2E8FIP2-F1
#
_entry.id   AF-A0A2E8FIP2-F1
#
_cell.length_a   1.000
_cell.length_b   1.000
_cell.length_c   1.000
_cell.angle_alpha   90.00
_cell.angle_beta   90.00
_cell.angle_gamma   90.00
#
_symmetry.space_group_name_H-M   'P 1'
#
loop_
_entity.id
_entity.type
_entity.pdbx_description
1 polymer ?
#
loop_
_entity_poly.entity_id
_entity_poly.type
_entity_poly.pdbx_seq_one_letter_code
_entity_poly.pdbx_strand_id
1 'polypeptide(L)' 'MSKNINVDLTSEQRELLLRGLNFLRSSVKLNIGRARPPESERHAQLQAIESLSQQLREGVTSQASTIS' A
#
# COMPACT_ATOMS: atom_id res chain seq x y z
N MET A 1 6.85 8.92 11.50
CA MET A 1 6.33 9.96 10.59
C MET A 1 5.72 9.29 9.36
N SER A 2 4.41 9.13 9.33
CA SER A 2 3.68 8.67 8.15
C SER A 2 3.52 9.86 7.20
N LYS A 3 4.26 9.87 6.09
CA LYS A 3 3.97 10.78 4.98
C LYS A 3 2.61 10.39 4.42
N ASN A 4 1.60 11.24 4.61
CA ASN A 4 0.30 11.06 3.98
C ASN A 4 0.51 11.10 2.47
N ILE A 5 0.26 9.98 1.79
CA ILE A 5 0.29 9.89 0.34
C ILE A 5 -0.99 10.56 -0.17
N ASN A 6 -0.94 11.88 -0.34
CA ASN A 6 -2.01 12.64 -0.98
C ASN A 6 -1.76 12.63 -2.49
N VAL A 7 -2.15 11.56 -3.16
CA VAL A 7 -2.02 11.41 -4.61
C VAL A 7 -3.40 11.35 -5.20
N ASP A 8 -3.73 12.31 -6.07
CA ASP A 8 -4.92 12.24 -6.91
C ASP A 8 -4.75 11.09 -7.90
N LEU A 9 -5.35 9.96 -7.56
CA LEU A 9 -5.35 8.75 -8.37
C LEU A 9 -6.71 8.56 -9.00
N THR A 10 -6.74 8.28 -10.30
CA THR A 10 -7.95 7.75 -10.94
C THR A 10 -8.31 6.40 -10.33
N SER A 11 -9.57 5.98 -10.49
CA SER A 11 -10.03 4.66 -10.04
C SER A 11 -9.18 3.52 -10.62
N GLU A 12 -8.78 3.63 -11.90
CA GLU A 12 -7.93 2.65 -12.58
C GLU A 12 -6.52 2.60 -11.99
N GLN A 13 -5.90 3.76 -11.73
CA GLN A 13 -4.57 3.83 -11.10
C GLN A 13 -4.59 3.28 -9.68
N ARG A 14 -5.64 3.58 -8.91
CA ARG A 14 -5.86 3.04 -7.57
C ARG A 14 -5.98 1.51 -7.60
N GLU A 15 -6.78 0.99 -8.54
CA GLU A 15 -6.94 -0.45 -8.70
C GLU A 15 -5.61 -1.13 -9.08
N LEU A 16 -4.86 -0.56 -10.01
CA LEU A 16 -3.56 -1.07 -10.42
C LEU A 16 -2.57 -1.12 -9.24
N LEU A 17 -2.51 -0.07 -8.42
CA LEU A 17 -1.66 -0.03 -7.23
C LEU A 17 -2.08 -1.06 -6.20
N LEU A 18 -3.39 -1.24 -5.97
CA LEU A 18 -3.89 -2.27 -5.06
C LEU A 18 -3.54 -3.68 -5.55
N ARG A 19 -3.62 -3.95 -6.86
CA ARG A 19 -3.17 -5.22 -7.45
C ARG A 19 -1.66 -5.43 -7.23
N GLY A 20 -0.85 -4.39 -7.43
CA GLY A 20 0.59 -4.43 -7.16
C GLY A 20 0.94 -4.72 -5.69
N LEU A 21 0.26 -4.05 -4.74
CA LEU A 21 0.45 -4.29 -3.32
C LEU A 21 0.04 -5.71 -2.90
N ASN A 22 -1.05 -6.24 -3.47
CA ASN A 22 -1.47 -7.63 -3.24
C ASN A 22 -0.45 -8.63 -3.77
N PHE A 23 0.17 -8.34 -4.92
CA PHE A 23 1.25 -9.15 -5.46
C PHE A 23 2.47 -9.14 -4.52
N LEU A 24 2.92 -7.96 -4.08
CA LEU A 24 4.04 -7.83 -3.13
C LEU A 24 3.75 -8.53 -1.80
N ARG A 25 2.53 -8.41 -1.26
CA ARG A 25 2.13 -9.15 -0.05
C ARG A 25 2.31 -10.66 -0.24
N SER A 26 1.91 -11.16 -1.41
CA SER A 26 1.99 -12.59 -1.74
C SER A 26 3.44 -13.04 -1.92
N SER A 27 4.28 -12.24 -2.58
CA SER A 27 5.70 -12.57 -2.76
C SER A 27 6.46 -12.62 -1.44
N VAL A 28 6.20 -11.68 -0.52
CA VAL A 28 6.77 -11.66 0.84
C VAL A 28 6.29 -12.85 1.66
N LYS A 29 5.00 -13.22 1.56
CA LYS A 29 4.47 -14.41 2.25
C LYS A 29 5.08 -15.71 1.73
N LEU A 30 5.27 -15.81 0.42
CA LEU A 30 5.76 -17.01 -0.25
C LEU A 30 7.30 -17.10 -0.25
N ASN A 31 8.01 -16.10 0.29
CA ASN A 31 9.48 -15.99 0.24
C ASN A 31 10.04 -16.22 -1.18
N ILE A 32 9.38 -15.66 -2.20
CA ILE A 32 9.87 -15.76 -3.58
C ILE A 32 11.09 -14.83 -3.71
N GLY A 33 12.29 -15.37 -3.43
CA GLY A 33 13.57 -14.64 -3.39
C GLY A 33 14.74 -15.47 -2.86
N ARG A 34 15.99 -14.98 -3.02
CA ARG A 34 17.22 -15.75 -2.73
C ARG A 34 17.57 -15.95 -1.25
N ALA A 35 16.89 -15.30 -0.32
CA ALA A 35 17.03 -15.53 1.12
C ALA A 35 15.76 -15.07 1.85
N ARG A 36 15.27 -15.87 2.80
CA ARG A 36 14.16 -15.47 3.66
C ARG A 36 14.65 -14.34 4.59
N PRO A 37 14.09 -13.13 4.52
CA PRO A 37 14.49 -12.07 5.44
C PRO A 37 14.14 -12.47 6.88
N PRO A 38 14.82 -11.90 7.89
CA PRO A 38 14.47 -12.06 9.29
C PRO A 38 12.98 -11.82 9.52
N GLU A 39 12.40 -12.55 10.48
CA GLU A 39 10.96 -12.47 10.73
C GLU A 39 10.49 -11.07 11.10
N SER A 40 11.30 -10.30 11.83
CA SER A 40 11.04 -8.90 12.17
C SER A 40 10.94 -8.02 10.92
N GLU A 41 11.87 -8.17 9.97
CA GLU A 41 11.86 -7.41 8.72
C GLU A 41 10.68 -7.79 7.83
N ARG A 42 10.37 -9.09 7.76
CA ARG A 42 9.20 -9.61 7.04
C ARG A 42 7.91 -9.04 7.63
N HIS A 43 7.80 -8.98 8.95
CA HIS A 43 6.64 -8.44 9.63
C HIS A 43 6.48 -6.95 9.35
N ALA A 44 7.58 -6.18 9.44
CA ALA A 44 7.58 -4.75 9.12
C ALA A 44 7.17 -4.48 7.65
N GLN A 45 7.67 -5.28 6.71
CA GLN A 45 7.28 -5.17 5.29
C GLN A 45 5.79 -5.45 5.08
N LEU A 46 5.24 -6.49 5.72
CA LEU A 46 3.82 -6.81 5.62
C LEU A 46 2.93 -5.69 6.22
N GLN A 47 3.32 -5.13 7.37
CA GLN A 47 2.62 -4.00 7.97
C GLN A 47 2.65 -2.75 7.09
N ALA A 48 3.78 -2.46 6.45
CA ALA A 48 3.90 -1.34 5.53
C ALA A 48 2.98 -1.52 4.31
N ILE A 49 2.95 -2.72 3.71
CA ILE A 49 2.07 -3.05 2.58
C ILE A 49 0.59 -2.92 2.98
N GLU A 50 0.23 -3.39 4.17
CA GLU A 50 -1.14 -3.30 4.68
C GLU A 50 -1.57 -1.84 4.90
N SER A 51 -0.70 -1.04 5.54
CA SER A 51 -0.94 0.39 5.77
C SER A 51 -1.14 1.16 4.46
N LEU A 52 -0.29 0.90 3.46
CA LEU A 52 -0.40 1.53 2.13
C LEU A 52 -1.69 1.11 1.40
N SER A 53 -2.05 -0.17 1.51
CA SER A 53 -3.28 -0.69 0.92
C SER A 53 -4.52 -0.03 1.54
N GLN A 54 -4.48 0.19 2.85
CA GLN A 54 -5.56 0.85 3.58
C GLN A 54 -5.68 2.32 3.17
N GLN A 55 -4.57 3.06 3.13
CA GLN A 55 -4.54 4.46 2.69
C GLN A 55 -5.07 4.63 1.26
N LEU A 56 -4.75 3.70 0.35
CA LEU A 56 -5.27 3.71 -1.02
C LEU A 56 -6.78 3.42 -1.10
N ARG A 57 -7.31 2.55 -0.23
CA ARG A 57 -8.74 2.19 -0.20
C ARG A 57 -9.58 3.30 0.41
N GLU A 58 -9.14 3.82 1.55
CA GLU A 58 -9.75 4.98 2.22
C GLU A 58 -9.63 6.22 1.35
N GLY A 59 -8.65 6.22 0.44
CA GLY A 59 -8.48 7.19 -0.63
C GLY A 59 -8.56 8.58 -0.05
N VAL A 60 -7.59 8.93 0.82
CA VAL A 60 -7.49 10.20 1.58
C VAL A 60 -8.31 11.28 0.88
N THR A 61 -9.55 11.38 1.37
CA THR A 61 -10.64 12.16 0.81
C THR A 61 -10.38 13.62 1.18
N SER A 62 -9.37 14.22 0.56
CA SER A 62 -9.05 15.65 0.76
C SER A 62 -9.76 16.56 -0.26
N GLN A 63 -10.61 16.03 -1.14
CA GLN A 63 -11.30 16.80 -2.18
C GLN A 63 -12.82 16.95 -1.95
N ALA A 64 -13.22 17.32 -0.74
CA ALA A 64 -14.61 17.74 -0.47
C ALA A 64 -14.68 18.97 0.43
N SER A 65 -13.93 20.04 0.13
CA SER A 65 -14.10 21.36 0.77
C SER A 65 -13.44 22.49 -0.03
N THR A 66 -13.69 22.62 -1.34
CA THR A 66 -13.31 23.85 -2.07
C THR A 66 -14.25 24.19 -3.23
N ILE A 67 -15.57 24.18 -3.01
CA ILE A 67 -16.49 25.00 -3.82
C ILE A 67 -17.61 25.49 -2.90
N SER A 68 -17.50 26.73 -2.42
CA SER A 68 -18.61 27.60 -2.00
C SER A 68 -18.12 29.05 -2.06
#